data_AF-A0A7L3M747-F1
#
_entry.id   AF-A0A7L3M747-F1
#
_cell.length_a   1.000
_cell.length_b   1.000
_cell.length_c   1.000
_cell.angle_alpha   90.00
_cell.angle_beta   90.00
_cell.angle_gamma   90.00
#
_symmetry.space_group_name_H-M   'P 1'
#
loop_
_entity.id
_entity.type
_entity.pdbx_description
1 polymer ?
#
loop_
_entity_poly.entity_id
_entity_poly.type
_entity_poly.pdbx_seq_one_letter_code
_entity_poly.pdbx_strand_id
1 'polypeptide(L)'
;QLQENQDEIENMMNSIFKGIFVHRYRDAIAEIRAVCIEEIGVWMKMYSDAFLNDSYLKYVGWTLHDRQGEVRLKCLKALQSLYTNRELFPKLELFTNRFKDRIVSMTLDKEYDVAVEAIRLVTLILHGSEEALSNEDCENVYHLVYSAHRPVAVAAGEFLHKK
;
A
#
# COMPACT_ATOMS: atom_id res chain seq x y z
N GLN A 1 7.50 -27.26 -23.45
CA GLN A 1 8.16 -26.06 -23.98
C GLN A 1 7.65 -24.76 -23.35
N LEU A 2 6.41 -24.31 -23.58
CA LEU A 2 5.94 -23.04 -22.96
C LEU A 2 5.88 -23.10 -21.43
N GLN A 3 5.42 -24.23 -20.85
CA GLN A 3 5.41 -24.44 -19.41
C GLN A 3 6.82 -24.45 -18.82
N GLU A 4 7.76 -25.18 -19.43
CA GLU A 4 9.15 -25.23 -18.97
C GLU A 4 9.81 -23.85 -18.99
N ASN A 5 9.57 -23.06 -20.04
CA ASN A 5 10.06 -21.68 -20.12
C ASN A 5 9.46 -20.78 -19.01
N GLN A 6 8.18 -20.97 -18.70
CA GLN A 6 7.53 -20.24 -17.61
C GLN A 6 8.17 -20.62 -16.26
N ASP A 7 8.34 -21.91 -16.00
CA ASP A 7 8.95 -22.42 -14.77
C ASP A 7 10.39 -21.90 -14.59
N GLU A 8 11.17 -21.81 -15.67
CA GLU A 8 12.52 -21.21 -15.65
C GLU A 8 12.50 -19.73 -15.24
N ILE A 9 11.60 -18.93 -15.82
CA ILE A 9 11.47 -17.50 -15.47
C ILE A 9 11.01 -17.36 -14.01
N GLU A 10 10.04 -18.16 -13.56
CA GLU A 10 9.59 -18.16 -12.17
C GLU A 10 10.71 -18.53 -11.19
N ASN A 11 11.58 -19.46 -11.56
CA ASN A 11 12.76 -19.82 -10.77
C ASN A 11 13.79 -18.68 -10.69
N MET A 12 14.01 -17.94 -11.79
CA MET A 12 14.87 -16.75 -11.79
C MET A 12 14.29 -15.65 -10.89
N MET A 13 12.99 -15.36 -11.01
CA MET A 13 12.30 -14.38 -10.16
C MET A 13 12.39 -14.76 -8.67
N ASN A 14 12.15 -16.03 -8.35
CA ASN A 14 12.27 -16.55 -6.98
C ASN A 14 13.69 -16.45 -6.43
N SER A 15 14.71 -16.61 -7.29
CA SER A 15 16.12 -16.48 -6.89
C SER A 15 16.47 -15.03 -6.55
N ILE A 16 16.00 -14.06 -7.35
CA ILE A 16 16.13 -12.63 -7.05
C ILE A 16 15.38 -12.29 -5.76
N PHE A 17 14.16 -12.79 -5.59
CA PHE A 17 13.35 -12.53 -4.41
C PHE A 17 14.03 -13.03 -3.12
N LYS A 18 14.44 -14.30 -3.11
CA LYS A 18 15.07 -14.93 -1.94
C LYS A 18 16.47 -14.39 -1.68
N GLY A 19 17.28 -14.19 -2.73
CA GLY A 19 18.68 -13.77 -2.61
C GLY A 19 18.86 -12.28 -2.36
N ILE A 20 17.94 -11.43 -2.84
CA ILE A 20 18.07 -9.97 -2.77
C ILE A 20 16.93 -9.37 -1.96
N PHE A 21 15.68 -9.48 -2.43
CA PHE A 21 14.56 -8.73 -1.86
C PHE A 21 14.37 -9.00 -0.36
N VAL A 22 14.32 -10.27 0.07
CA VAL A 22 14.12 -10.67 1.48
C VAL A 22 15.19 -10.10 2.43
N HIS A 23 16.36 -9.77 1.90
CA HIS A 23 17.44 -9.17 2.67
C HIS A 23 17.42 -7.64 2.60
N ARG A 24 17.08 -7.06 1.44
CA ARG A 24 17.21 -5.62 1.17
C ARG A 24 15.96 -4.79 1.47
N TYR A 25 14.77 -5.37 1.54
CA TYR A 25 13.56 -4.61 1.96
C TYR A 25 13.68 -4.05 3.40
N ARG A 26 14.61 -4.59 4.19
CA ARG A 26 14.93 -4.25 5.58
C ARG A 26 16.37 -3.74 5.74
N ASP A 27 16.95 -3.19 4.68
CA ASP A 27 18.30 -2.61 4.69
C ASP A 27 18.43 -1.47 5.73
N ALA A 28 19.65 -1.20 6.19
CA ALA A 28 19.93 -0.03 7.01
C ALA A 28 19.65 1.28 6.24
N ILE A 29 19.90 1.30 4.94
CA ILE A 29 19.71 2.46 4.06
C ILE A 29 18.25 2.54 3.61
N ALA A 30 17.60 3.68 3.88
CA ALA A 30 16.18 3.88 3.63
C ALA A 30 15.81 3.88 2.14
N GLU A 31 16.65 4.49 1.31
CA GLU A 31 16.49 4.50 -0.15
C GLU A 31 16.43 3.07 -0.73
N ILE A 32 17.27 2.15 -0.23
CA ILE A 32 17.25 0.74 -0.65
C ILE A 32 15.93 0.08 -0.27
N ARG A 33 15.43 0.32 0.95
CA ARG A 33 14.12 -0.20 1.39
C ARG A 33 13.00 0.34 0.52
N ALA A 34 13.03 1.64 0.21
CA ALA A 34 12.04 2.31 -0.63
C ALA A 34 11.98 1.69 -2.04
N VAL A 35 13.14 1.45 -2.67
CA VAL A 35 13.23 0.79 -3.99
C VAL A 35 12.63 -0.61 -3.94
N CYS A 36 12.98 -1.42 -2.92
CA CYS A 36 12.41 -2.76 -2.79
C CYS A 36 10.88 -2.74 -2.72
N ILE A 37 10.32 -1.85 -1.90
CA ILE A 37 8.87 -1.74 -1.72
C ILE A 37 8.15 -1.23 -2.97
N GLU A 38 8.77 -0.33 -3.72
CA GLU A 38 8.23 0.12 -5.00
C GLU A 38 8.13 -1.04 -5.99
N GLU A 39 9.21 -1.81 -6.15
CA GLU A 39 9.28 -2.89 -7.14
C GLU A 39 8.36 -4.07 -6.80
N ILE A 40 8.22 -4.45 -5.52
CA ILE A 40 7.25 -5.51 -5.16
C ILE A 40 5.81 -5.06 -5.45
N GLY A 41 5.50 -3.77 -5.28
CA GLY A 41 4.22 -3.19 -5.69
C GLY A 41 3.96 -3.33 -7.19
N VAL A 42 5.00 -3.05 -7.99
CA VAL A 42 4.97 -3.19 -9.45
C VAL A 42 4.73 -4.65 -9.87
N TRP A 43 5.40 -5.63 -9.24
CA TRP A 43 5.20 -7.06 -9.56
C TRP A 43 3.80 -7.54 -9.21
N MET A 44 3.29 -7.15 -8.04
CA MET A 44 1.92 -7.47 -7.62
C MET A 44 0.87 -6.92 -8.58
N LYS A 45 1.13 -5.75 -9.18
CA LYS A 45 0.24 -5.14 -10.17
C LYS A 45 0.35 -5.80 -11.54
N MET A 46 1.57 -6.06 -12.02
CA MET A 46 1.80 -6.56 -13.39
C MET A 46 1.47 -8.04 -13.54
N TYR A 47 1.66 -8.85 -12.48
CA TYR A 47 1.38 -10.28 -12.52
C TYR A 47 0.69 -10.75 -11.24
N SER A 48 -0.53 -10.23 -11.04
CA SER A 48 -1.31 -10.42 -9.82
C SER A 48 -1.68 -11.87 -9.50
N ASP A 49 -1.68 -12.77 -10.48
CA ASP A 49 -1.98 -14.19 -10.23
C ASP A 49 -0.84 -14.90 -9.52
N ALA A 50 0.41 -14.51 -9.79
CA ALA A 50 1.58 -15.07 -9.14
C ALA A 50 1.97 -14.29 -7.87
N PHE A 51 1.90 -12.95 -7.90
CA PHE A 51 2.49 -12.10 -6.86
C PHE A 51 1.49 -11.48 -5.89
N LEU A 52 0.23 -11.26 -6.27
CA LEU A 52 -0.73 -10.62 -5.37
C LEU A 52 -1.36 -11.64 -4.41
N ASN A 53 -0.61 -11.96 -3.37
CA ASN A 53 -1.04 -12.82 -2.26
C ASN A 53 -0.30 -12.44 -0.97
N ASP A 54 -0.73 -13.02 0.16
CA ASP A 54 -0.20 -12.73 1.49
C ASP A 54 1.30 -12.94 1.65
N SER A 55 1.89 -13.86 0.86
CA SER A 55 3.32 -14.14 0.93
C SER A 55 4.15 -12.93 0.52
N TYR A 56 3.61 -12.05 -0.34
CA TYR A 56 4.25 -10.82 -0.80
C TYR A 56 3.68 -9.57 -0.12
N LEU A 57 2.36 -9.48 0.04
CA LEU A 57 1.70 -8.32 0.67
C LEU A 57 2.20 -8.04 2.09
N LYS A 58 2.57 -9.08 2.85
CA LYS A 58 3.11 -8.92 4.21
C LYS A 58 4.32 -7.99 4.27
N TYR A 59 5.16 -7.94 3.23
CA TYR A 59 6.33 -7.08 3.20
C TYR A 59 5.93 -5.60 3.12
N VAL A 60 4.92 -5.27 2.31
CA VAL A 60 4.36 -3.92 2.28
C VAL A 60 3.69 -3.58 3.61
N GLY A 61 2.90 -4.51 4.17
CA GLY A 61 2.20 -4.33 5.44
C GLY A 61 3.14 -4.08 6.63
N TRP A 62 4.24 -4.84 6.73
CA TRP A 62 5.26 -4.59 7.75
C TRP A 62 5.93 -3.23 7.55
N THR A 63 6.26 -2.90 6.31
CA THR A 63 7.01 -1.69 5.98
C THR A 63 6.17 -0.40 6.05
N LEU A 64 4.84 -0.47 6.18
CA LEU A 64 4.00 0.67 6.62
C LEU A 64 4.42 1.24 7.98
N HIS A 65 5.18 0.48 8.78
CA HIS A 65 5.71 0.86 10.09
C HIS A 65 7.15 1.39 10.03
N ASP A 66 7.71 1.62 8.83
CA ASP A 66 9.06 2.13 8.70
C ASP A 66 9.23 3.50 9.37
N ARG A 67 10.41 3.76 9.93
CA ARG A 67 10.71 5.02 10.62
C ARG A 67 10.84 6.21 9.66
N GLN A 68 11.21 5.95 8.40
CA GLN A 68 11.41 6.96 7.37
C GLN A 68 10.16 7.11 6.50
N GLY A 69 9.65 8.32 6.33
CA GLY A 69 8.42 8.53 5.59
C GLY A 69 8.55 8.29 4.10
N GLU A 70 9.73 8.46 3.50
CA GLU A 70 9.95 8.07 2.10
C GLU A 70 9.61 6.59 1.85
N VAL A 71 9.91 5.72 2.81
CA VAL A 71 9.65 4.29 2.72
C VAL A 71 8.15 4.02 2.92
N ARG A 72 7.54 4.66 3.92
CA ARG A 72 6.08 4.60 4.15
C ARG A 72 5.29 5.11 2.93
N LEU A 73 5.78 6.16 2.27
CA LEU A 73 5.19 6.73 1.06
C LEU A 73 5.17 5.72 -0.09
N LYS A 74 6.26 4.96 -0.27
CA LYS A 74 6.30 3.88 -1.28
C LYS A 74 5.32 2.76 -0.97
N CYS A 75 5.13 2.40 0.30
CA CYS A 75 4.09 1.43 0.67
C CYS A 75 2.69 1.90 0.25
N LEU A 76 2.35 3.15 0.57
CA LEU A 76 1.03 3.71 0.23
C LEU A 76 0.81 3.77 -1.28
N LYS A 77 1.80 4.26 -2.05
CA LYS A 77 1.71 4.32 -3.52
C LYS A 77 1.60 2.94 -4.16
N ALA A 78 2.35 1.95 -3.66
CA ALA A 78 2.22 0.56 -4.10
C ALA A 78 0.79 0.05 -3.88
N LEU A 79 0.24 0.24 -2.68
CA LEU A 79 -1.14 -0.16 -2.37
C LEU A 79 -2.16 0.58 -3.24
N GLN A 80 -2.08 1.90 -3.38
CA GLN A 80 -2.99 2.68 -4.22
C GLN A 80 -3.03 2.14 -5.66
N SER A 81 -1.88 1.74 -6.20
CA SER A 81 -1.79 1.17 -7.55
C SER A 81 -2.58 -0.14 -7.71
N LEU A 82 -2.73 -0.90 -6.62
CA LEU A 82 -3.50 -2.14 -6.55
C LEU A 82 -5.00 -1.85 -6.35
N TYR A 83 -5.35 -0.96 -5.40
CA TYR A 83 -6.75 -0.56 -5.14
C TYR A 83 -7.37 0.29 -6.26
N THR A 84 -6.57 0.77 -7.23
CA THR A 84 -7.14 1.39 -8.44
C THR A 84 -7.80 0.33 -9.35
N ASN A 85 -7.36 -0.93 -9.28
CA ASN A 85 -7.99 -2.02 -10.05
C ASN A 85 -9.00 -2.78 -9.18
N ARG A 86 -10.29 -2.58 -9.45
CA ARG A 86 -11.40 -3.21 -8.71
C ARG A 86 -11.38 -4.74 -8.75
N GLU A 87 -10.85 -5.34 -9.81
CA GLU A 87 -10.77 -6.80 -9.94
C GLU A 87 -9.81 -7.43 -8.92
N LEU A 88 -8.89 -6.64 -8.35
CA LEU A 88 -7.91 -7.11 -7.38
C LEU A 88 -8.42 -7.09 -5.93
N PHE A 89 -9.58 -6.49 -5.67
CA PHE A 89 -10.10 -6.27 -4.31
C PHE A 89 -10.27 -7.56 -3.51
N PRO A 90 -10.81 -8.66 -4.07
CA PRO A 90 -10.93 -9.92 -3.32
C PRO A 90 -9.58 -10.44 -2.80
N LYS A 91 -8.48 -10.18 -3.53
CA LYS A 91 -7.12 -10.57 -3.11
C LYS A 91 -6.54 -9.64 -2.04
N LEU A 92 -7.12 -8.45 -1.84
CA LEU A 92 -6.68 -7.42 -0.91
C LEU A 92 -7.49 -7.37 0.39
N GLU A 93 -8.64 -8.04 0.46
CA GLU A 93 -9.58 -7.94 1.59
C GLU A 93 -8.92 -8.30 2.93
N LEU A 94 -8.27 -9.46 3.01
CA LEU A 94 -7.59 -9.91 4.23
C LEU A 94 -6.48 -8.95 4.66
N PHE A 95 -5.72 -8.42 3.70
CA PHE A 95 -4.70 -7.41 3.96
C PHE A 95 -5.31 -6.12 4.50
N THR A 96 -6.37 -5.64 3.87
CA THR A 96 -7.12 -4.44 4.28
C THR A 96 -7.58 -4.61 5.72
N ASN A 97 -8.28 -5.69 6.04
CA ASN A 97 -8.81 -5.95 7.37
C ASN A 97 -7.69 -5.99 8.43
N ARG A 98 -6.54 -6.55 8.08
CA ARG A 98 -5.40 -6.66 9.00
C ARG A 98 -4.67 -5.33 9.24
N PHE A 99 -4.55 -4.47 8.22
CA PHE A 99 -3.72 -3.26 8.28
C PHE A 99 -4.54 -1.96 8.24
N LYS A 100 -5.88 -2.03 8.23
CA LYS A 100 -6.79 -0.88 8.20
C LYS A 100 -6.43 0.16 9.25
N ASP A 101 -6.35 -0.24 10.53
CA ASP A 101 -6.07 0.68 11.64
C ASP A 101 -4.74 1.41 11.43
N ARG A 102 -3.73 0.70 10.91
CA ARG A 102 -2.45 1.32 10.57
C ARG A 102 -2.59 2.32 9.43
N ILE A 103 -3.28 1.97 8.35
CA ILE A 103 -3.49 2.85 7.19
C ILE A 103 -4.26 4.12 7.61
N VAL A 104 -5.33 3.98 8.39
CA VAL A 104 -6.12 5.11 8.91
C VAL A 104 -5.27 5.98 9.83
N SER A 105 -4.45 5.39 10.72
CA SER A 105 -3.53 6.16 11.58
C SER A 105 -2.54 7.02 10.79
N MET A 106 -2.16 6.58 9.58
CA MET A 106 -1.22 7.31 8.73
C MET A 106 -1.84 8.56 8.09
N THR A 107 -3.16 8.77 8.17
CA THR A 107 -3.77 10.06 7.80
C THR A 107 -3.32 11.21 8.71
N LEU A 108 -2.75 10.87 9.87
CA LEU A 108 -2.07 11.76 10.82
C LEU A 108 -0.55 11.51 10.87
N ASP A 109 0.04 10.98 9.79
CA ASP A 109 1.49 10.77 9.74
C ASP A 109 2.24 12.10 9.97
N LYS A 110 3.37 12.01 10.69
CA LYS A 110 4.24 13.15 10.99
C LYS A 110 4.75 13.87 9.74
N GLU A 111 4.81 13.16 8.61
CA GLU A 111 5.22 13.70 7.31
C GLU A 111 3.97 13.90 6.44
N TYR A 112 3.67 15.16 6.11
CA TYR A 112 2.42 15.52 5.43
C TYR A 112 2.21 14.83 4.08
N ASP A 113 3.27 14.57 3.31
CA ASP A 113 3.16 13.85 2.04
C ASP A 113 2.65 12.41 2.24
N VAL A 114 3.08 11.76 3.32
CA VAL A 114 2.58 10.42 3.71
C VAL A 114 1.12 10.51 4.13
N ALA A 115 0.74 11.54 4.89
CA ALA A 115 -0.64 11.75 5.31
C ALA A 115 -1.59 11.95 4.12
N VAL A 116 -1.19 12.75 3.12
CA VAL A 116 -1.97 12.94 1.89
C VAL A 116 -2.19 11.62 1.16
N GLU A 117 -1.13 10.82 0.97
CA GLU A 117 -1.25 9.54 0.29
C GLU A 117 -2.03 8.49 1.10
N ALA A 118 -2.03 8.58 2.43
CA ALA A 118 -2.84 7.72 3.29
C ALA A 118 -4.33 8.04 3.10
N ILE A 119 -4.71 9.33 3.08
CA ILE A 119 -6.10 9.74 2.84
C ILE A 119 -6.59 9.29 1.46
N ARG A 120 -5.74 9.42 0.43
CA ARG A 120 -6.05 8.92 -0.91
C ARG A 120 -6.25 7.41 -0.94
N LEU A 121 -5.40 6.65 -0.23
CA LEU A 121 -5.56 5.21 -0.12
C LEU A 121 -6.85 4.82 0.61
N VAL A 122 -7.16 5.47 1.74
CA VAL A 122 -8.41 5.27 2.48
C VAL A 122 -9.62 5.59 1.60
N THR A 123 -9.52 6.62 0.77
CA THR A 123 -10.55 6.94 -0.24
C THR A 123 -10.72 5.78 -1.23
N LEU A 124 -9.66 5.24 -1.79
CA LEU A 124 -9.75 4.09 -2.72
C LEU A 124 -10.35 2.85 -2.06
N ILE A 125 -10.00 2.58 -0.80
CA ILE A 125 -10.56 1.47 -0.01
C ILE A 125 -12.08 1.63 0.14
N LEU A 126 -12.54 2.82 0.56
CA LEU A 126 -13.98 3.12 0.69
C LEU A 126 -14.74 2.85 -0.63
N HIS A 127 -14.15 3.17 -1.78
CA HIS A 127 -14.80 3.04 -3.09
C HIS A 127 -15.04 1.62 -3.57
N GLY A 128 -14.25 0.66 -3.11
CA GLY A 128 -14.47 -0.73 -3.50
C GLY A 128 -14.95 -1.64 -2.37
N SER A 129 -15.05 -1.13 -1.15
CA SER A 129 -15.88 -1.72 -0.10
C SER A 129 -16.31 -0.65 0.92
N GLU A 130 -17.58 -0.27 0.90
CA GLU A 130 -18.16 0.68 1.86
C GLU A 130 -18.07 0.15 3.30
N GLU A 131 -18.06 -1.18 3.47
CA GLU A 131 -17.97 -1.85 4.78
C GLU A 131 -16.53 -1.96 5.30
N ALA A 132 -15.52 -1.64 4.49
CA ALA A 132 -14.12 -1.76 4.90
C ALA A 132 -13.70 -0.72 5.95
N LEU A 133 -14.44 0.39 6.09
CA LEU A 133 -14.17 1.45 7.05
C LEU A 133 -15.34 1.60 8.04
N SER A 134 -15.01 1.70 9.32
CA SER A 134 -16.01 2.04 10.34
C SER A 134 -16.38 3.52 10.28
N ASN A 135 -17.45 3.91 10.98
CA ASN A 135 -17.80 5.32 11.13
C ASN A 135 -16.71 6.12 11.85
N GLU A 136 -16.08 5.54 12.88
CA GLU A 136 -14.96 6.17 13.59
C GLU A 136 -13.75 6.40 12.66
N ASP A 137 -13.43 5.43 11.80
CA ASP A 137 -12.38 5.58 10.79
C ASP A 137 -12.68 6.76 9.85
N CYS A 138 -13.93 6.91 9.43
CA CYS A 138 -14.37 8.01 8.56
C CYS A 138 -14.32 9.37 9.28
N GLU A 139 -14.81 9.44 10.52
CA GLU A 139 -14.83 10.67 11.32
C GLU A 139 -13.41 11.24 11.53
N ASN A 140 -12.44 10.35 11.79
CA ASN A 140 -11.04 10.73 11.89
C ASN A 140 -10.53 11.46 10.63
N VAL A 141 -10.94 11.02 9.44
CA VAL A 141 -10.57 11.66 8.17
C VAL A 141 -11.34 12.97 7.96
N TYR A 142 -12.61 13.06 8.37
CA TYR A 142 -13.39 14.29 8.23
C TYR A 142 -12.80 15.47 9.00
N HIS A 143 -12.25 15.24 10.19
CA HIS A 143 -11.59 16.30 10.95
C HIS A 143 -10.42 16.95 10.19
N LEU A 144 -9.81 16.23 9.24
CA LEU A 144 -8.67 16.71 8.47
C LEU A 144 -9.03 17.77 7.42
N VAL A 145 -10.32 17.98 7.10
CA VAL A 145 -10.74 19.11 6.23
C VAL A 145 -10.38 20.47 6.85
N TYR A 146 -10.20 20.51 8.17
CA TYR A 146 -9.77 21.69 8.92
C TYR A 146 -8.24 21.75 9.12
N SER A 147 -7.47 20.85 8.50
CA SER A 147 -6.01 20.84 8.61
C SER A 147 -5.41 22.15 8.10
N ALA A 148 -4.42 22.67 8.84
CA ALA A 148 -3.61 23.82 8.41
C ALA A 148 -2.78 23.52 7.15
N HIS A 149 -2.51 22.24 6.85
CA HIS A 149 -1.80 21.84 5.64
C HIS A 149 -2.78 21.61 4.49
N ARG A 150 -2.84 22.57 3.55
CA ARG A 150 -3.83 22.57 2.46
C ARG A 150 -3.93 21.26 1.67
N PRO A 151 -2.83 20.58 1.26
CA PRO A 151 -2.93 19.30 0.57
C PRO A 151 -3.67 18.21 1.38
N VAL A 152 -3.48 18.18 2.71
CA VAL A 152 -4.21 17.25 3.59
C VAL A 152 -5.69 17.61 3.62
N ALA A 153 -6.01 18.89 3.82
CA ALA A 153 -7.40 19.36 3.84
C ALA A 153 -8.14 19.08 2.54
N VAL A 154 -7.48 19.26 1.38
CA VAL A 154 -8.06 18.96 0.07
C VAL A 154 -8.29 17.46 -0.10
N ALA A 155 -7.30 16.62 0.23
CA ALA A 155 -7.46 15.16 0.14
C ALA A 155 -8.61 14.66 1.06
N ALA A 156 -8.72 15.21 2.27
CA ALA A 156 -9.83 14.90 3.17
C ALA A 156 -11.18 15.40 2.65
N GLY A 157 -11.20 16.55 1.98
CA GLY A 157 -12.39 17.07 1.30
C GLY A 157 -12.85 16.17 0.16
N GLU A 158 -11.91 15.61 -0.61
CA GLU A 158 -12.21 14.61 -1.65
C GLU A 158 -12.77 13.32 -1.05
N PHE A 159 -12.25 12.86 0.09
CA PHE A 159 -12.81 11.73 0.82
C PHE A 159 -14.25 12.02 1.28
N LEU A 160 -14.49 13.18 1.90
CA LEU A 160 -15.80 13.61 2.38
C LEU A 160 -16.84 13.73 1.26
N HIS A 161 -16.44 14.23 0.08
CA HIS A 161 -17.35 14.39 -1.05
C HIS A 161 -17.83 13.05 -1.63
N LYS A 162 -17.08 11.97 -1.40
CA LYS A 162 -17.30 10.68 -2.05
C LYS A 162 -17.99 9.63 -1.16
N LYS A 163 -18.31 9.97 0.09
CA LYS A 163 -19.27 9.21 0.90
C LYS A 163 -20.66 9.80 0.72
#